data_AF-A0A2V9W4S4-F1
#
_entry.id   AF-A0A2V9W4S4-F1
#
_cell.length_a   1.000
_cell.length_b   1.000
_cell.length_c   1.000
_cell.angle_alpha   90.00
_cell.angle_beta   90.00
_cell.angle_gamma   90.00
#
_symmetry.space_group_name_H-M   'P 1'
#
loop_
_entity.id
_entity.type
_entity.pdbx_description
1 polymer ?
#
loop_
_entity_poly.entity_id
_entity_poly.type
_entity_poly.pdbx_seq_one_letter_code
_entity_poly.pdbx_strand_id
1 'polypeptide(L)'
;FAAIHPKFRTPWKNTILVGLLAAVVGSVTPIDDIGKMVNIGTLLAFVIVSIAVLVLRRTNPSQPRPFRTPWVPLVPILGVISNGYMMYKLGWVNWARLIIWLIIGLVVYFSYGQKHSRVQAIAAGRTPEA
;
A
#
# COMPACT_ATOMS: atom_id res chain seq x y z
N PHE A 1 -19.20 -4.66 4.46
CA PHE A 1 -17.84 -4.48 5.04
C PHE A 1 -17.77 -3.44 6.18
N ALA A 2 -18.87 -3.10 6.86
CA ALA A 2 -18.88 -2.06 7.90
C ALA A 2 -19.71 -2.44 9.15
N ALA A 3 -19.99 -3.73 9.36
CA ALA A 3 -20.65 -4.17 10.59
C ALA A 3 -19.65 -4.10 11.74
N ILE A 4 -19.69 -2.97 12.44
CA ILE A 4 -18.80 -2.65 13.55
C ILE A 4 -19.31 -3.37 14.81
N HIS A 5 -18.41 -4.02 15.54
CA HIS A 5 -18.77 -4.65 16.80
C HIS A 5 -19.24 -3.57 17.82
N PRO A 6 -20.40 -3.70 18.46
CA PRO A 6 -20.98 -2.64 19.29
C PRO A 6 -20.09 -2.21 20.47
N LYS A 7 -19.36 -3.16 21.09
CA LYS A 7 -18.41 -2.90 22.18
C LYS A 7 -17.00 -2.48 21.72
N PHE A 8 -16.36 -3.26 20.85
CA PHE A 8 -14.95 -3.06 20.44
C PHE A 8 -14.75 -2.13 19.26
N ARG A 9 -15.84 -1.73 18.59
CA ARG A 9 -15.83 -0.90 17.40
C ARG A 9 -14.94 -1.42 16.25
N THR A 10 -14.70 -2.73 16.19
CA THR A 10 -13.90 -3.38 15.13
C THR A 10 -14.78 -4.03 14.05
N PRO A 11 -14.31 -4.10 12.79
CA PRO A 11 -15.00 -4.79 11.70
C PRO A 11 -14.86 -6.32 11.80
N TRP A 12 -15.43 -6.92 12.86
CA TRP A 12 -15.18 -8.31 13.27
C TRP A 12 -15.50 -9.36 12.19
N LYS A 13 -16.58 -9.18 11.41
CA LYS A 13 -16.92 -10.09 10.32
C LYS A 13 -15.83 -10.14 9.24
N ASN A 14 -15.25 -8.99 8.92
CA ASN A 14 -14.18 -8.90 7.92
C ASN A 14 -12.88 -9.50 8.47
N THR A 15 -12.56 -9.22 9.73
CA THR A 15 -11.38 -9.77 10.39
C THR A 15 -11.41 -11.30 10.42
N ILE A 16 -12.55 -11.91 10.77
CA ILE A 16 -12.69 -13.37 10.77
C ILE A 16 -12.58 -13.93 9.35
N LEU A 17 -13.24 -13.32 8.37
CA LEU A 17 -13.19 -13.76 6.97
C LEU A 17 -11.75 -13.75 6.42
N VAL A 18 -11.06 -12.62 6.53
CA VAL A 18 -9.68 -12.47 6.03
C VAL A 18 -8.72 -13.36 6.82
N GLY A 19 -8.91 -13.47 8.14
CA GLY A 19 -8.10 -14.33 9.01
C GLY A 19 -8.24 -15.81 8.65
N LEU A 20 -9.46 -16.28 8.37
CA LEU A 20 -9.71 -17.66 7.95
C LEU A 20 -9.08 -17.94 6.59
N LEU A 21 -9.24 -17.03 5.62
CA LEU A 21 -8.60 -17.15 4.30
C LEU A 21 -7.08 -17.19 4.42
N ALA A 22 -6.49 -16.32 5.26
CA ALA A 22 -5.06 -16.31 5.51
C ALA A 22 -4.57 -17.61 6.16
N ALA A 23 -5.34 -18.17 7.11
CA ALA A 23 -5.01 -19.45 7.75
C ALA A 23 -5.00 -20.61 6.75
N VAL A 24 -6.00 -20.68 5.86
CA VAL A 24 -6.06 -21.69 4.81
C VAL A 24 -4.86 -21.56 3.87
N VAL A 25 -4.62 -20.36 3.33
CA VAL A 25 -3.49 -20.12 2.40
C VAL A 25 -2.15 -20.39 3.08
N GLY A 26 -1.98 -19.99 4.34
CA GLY A 26 -0.78 -20.22 5.12
C GLY A 26 -0.53 -21.69 5.44
N SER A 27 -1.59 -22.52 5.57
CA SER A 27 -1.44 -23.95 5.83
C SER A 27 -0.95 -24.76 4.63
N VAL A 28 -1.24 -24.30 3.41
CA VAL A 28 -0.93 -25.03 2.16
C VAL A 28 0.29 -24.50 1.42
N THR A 29 0.75 -23.30 1.75
CA THR A 29 1.82 -22.62 1.00
C THR A 29 3.11 -22.56 1.81
N PRO A 30 4.28 -22.94 1.25
CA PRO A 30 5.56 -22.81 1.93
C PRO A 30 5.84 -21.38 2.38
N ILE A 31 6.35 -21.23 3.61
CA ILE A 31 6.62 -19.92 4.21
C ILE A 31 7.62 -19.08 3.40
N ASP A 32 8.58 -19.73 2.72
CA ASP A 32 9.57 -19.05 1.89
C ASP A 32 8.94 -18.34 0.68
N ASP A 33 7.91 -18.94 0.09
CA ASP A 33 7.24 -18.36 -1.07
C ASP A 33 6.29 -17.23 -0.66
N ILE A 34 5.57 -17.40 0.45
CA ILE A 34 4.79 -16.31 1.06
C ILE A 34 5.72 -15.14 1.41
N GLY A 35 6.87 -15.43 2.03
CA GLY A 35 7.86 -14.43 2.41
C GLY A 35 8.37 -13.62 1.22
N LYS A 36 8.72 -14.28 0.10
CA LYS A 36 9.13 -13.60 -1.14
C LYS A 36 8.02 -12.71 -1.70
N MET A 37 6.77 -13.17 -1.68
CA MET A 37 5.61 -12.41 -2.18
C MET A 37 5.29 -11.18 -1.33
N VAL A 38 5.38 -11.29 0.01
CA VAL A 38 5.16 -10.15 0.91
C VAL A 38 6.32 -9.16 0.81
N ASN A 39 7.57 -9.66 0.80
CA ASN A 39 8.76 -8.83 0.76
C ASN A 39 8.84 -7.95 -0.49
N ILE A 40 8.46 -8.44 -1.67
CA ILE A 40 8.49 -7.59 -2.87
C ILE A 40 7.50 -6.41 -2.77
N GLY A 41 6.33 -6.64 -2.17
CA GLY A 41 5.32 -5.60 -1.97
C GLY A 41 5.76 -4.55 -0.94
N THR A 42 6.34 -4.98 0.19
CA THR A 42 6.82 -4.07 1.24
C THR A 42 8.02 -3.25 0.77
N LEU A 43 8.97 -3.86 0.05
CA LEU A 43 10.10 -3.16 -0.55
C LEU A 43 9.64 -2.10 -1.56
N LEU A 44 8.66 -2.43 -2.43
CA LEU A 44 8.08 -1.45 -3.34
C LEU A 44 7.43 -0.29 -2.58
N ALA A 45 6.66 -0.57 -1.53
CA ALA A 45 6.05 0.46 -0.71
C ALA A 45 7.11 1.38 -0.07
N PHE A 46 8.22 0.83 0.42
CA PHE A 46 9.33 1.63 0.95
C PHE A 46 10.03 2.49 -0.10
N VAL A 47 10.20 1.98 -1.33
CA VAL A 47 10.71 2.78 -2.46
C VAL A 47 9.77 3.96 -2.73
N ILE A 48 8.46 3.70 -2.84
CA ILE A 48 7.44 4.73 -3.10
C ILE A 48 7.43 5.78 -1.97
N VAL A 49 7.46 5.36 -0.70
CA VAL A 49 7.48 6.27 0.45
C VAL A 49 8.75 7.12 0.46
N SER A 50 9.90 6.52 0.17
CA SER A 50 11.19 7.24 0.10
C SER A 50 11.17 8.31 -1.00
N ILE A 51 10.58 8.00 -2.16
CA ILE A 51 10.35 8.97 -3.24
C ILE A 51 9.32 10.02 -2.81
N ALA A 52 8.23 9.63 -2.17
CA ALA A 52 7.18 10.53 -1.70
C ALA A 52 7.72 11.58 -0.72
N VAL A 53 8.67 11.22 0.16
CA VAL A 53 9.36 12.17 1.03
C VAL A 53 10.13 13.23 0.23
N LEU A 54 10.78 12.85 -0.88
CA LEU A 54 11.47 13.80 -1.76
C LEU A 54 10.48 14.70 -2.53
N VAL A 55 9.38 14.13 -3.02
CA VAL A 55 8.33 14.86 -3.74
C VAL A 55 7.62 15.86 -2.82
N LEU A 56 7.19 15.42 -1.64
CA LEU A 56 6.48 16.27 -0.67
C LEU A 56 7.32 17.47 -0.24
N ARG A 57 8.65 17.32 -0.19
CA ARG A 57 9.58 18.41 0.11
C ARG A 57 9.58 19.51 -0.95
N ARG A 58 9.32 19.17 -2.22
CA ARG A 58 9.20 20.15 -3.31
C ARG A 58 7.79 20.70 -3.44
N THR A 59 6.76 19.85 -3.31
CA THR A 59 5.36 20.26 -3.55
C THR A 59 4.77 21.04 -2.38
N ASN A 60 5.07 20.67 -1.12
CA ASN A 60 4.49 21.30 0.08
C ASN A 60 5.59 21.65 1.10
N PRO A 61 6.39 22.71 0.84
CA PRO A 61 7.52 23.06 1.70
C PRO A 61 7.10 23.67 3.05
N SER A 62 5.94 24.33 3.13
CA SER A 62 5.48 25.10 4.31
C SER A 62 4.79 24.26 5.39
N GLN A 63 4.56 22.97 5.18
CA GLN A 63 3.89 22.15 6.19
C GLN A 63 4.75 21.95 7.45
N PRO A 64 4.17 22.06 8.66
CA PRO A 64 4.89 21.80 9.91
C PRO A 64 5.31 20.33 9.98
N ARG A 65 6.61 20.08 10.20
CA ARG A 65 7.21 18.74 10.27
C ARG A 65 7.86 18.54 11.63
N PRO A 66 7.18 17.91 12.61
CA PRO A 66 7.71 17.65 13.95
C PRO A 66 8.98 16.79 13.91
N PHE A 67 9.05 15.85 12.98
CA PHE A 67 10.25 15.07 12.67
C PHE A 67 10.72 15.37 11.24
N ARG A 68 12.01 15.65 11.08
CA ARG A 68 12.65 15.83 9.77
C ARG A 68 13.70 14.75 9.63
N THR A 69 13.64 13.99 8.54
CA THR A 69 14.71 13.05 8.21
C THR A 69 16.05 13.81 8.15
N PRO A 70 17.07 13.39 8.90
CA PRO A 70 18.37 14.03 8.87
C PRO A 70 19.03 13.73 7.50
N TRP A 71 19.90 14.62 7.01
CA TRP A 71 20.63 14.44 5.74
C TRP A 71 19.76 14.23 4.49
N VAL A 72 18.70 15.01 4.32
CA VAL A 72 17.95 15.05 3.06
C VAL A 72 18.71 15.86 2.02
N PRO A 73 18.82 15.39 0.76
CA PRO A 73 18.09 14.26 0.14
C PRO A 73 18.79 12.89 0.17
N LEU A 74 19.97 12.79 0.78
CA LEU A 74 20.81 11.59 0.80
C LEU A 74 20.11 10.37 1.41
N VAL A 75 19.50 10.50 2.60
CA VAL A 75 18.88 9.36 3.29
C VAL A 75 17.74 8.72 2.49
N PRO A 76 16.76 9.48 1.94
CA PRO A 76 15.74 8.90 1.06
C PRO A 76 16.32 8.23 -0.20
N ILE A 77 17.36 8.81 -0.80
CA ILE A 77 17.99 8.23 -2.01
C ILE A 77 18.65 6.88 -1.68
N LEU A 78 19.39 6.81 -0.57
CA LEU A 78 19.97 5.55 -0.09
C LEU A 78 18.90 4.50 0.21
N GLY A 79 17.75 4.93 0.76
CA GLY A 79 16.59 4.06 0.95
C GLY A 79 16.05 3.49 -0.36
N VAL A 80 15.92 4.32 -1.41
CA VAL A 80 15.50 3.86 -2.75
C VAL A 80 16.51 2.86 -3.32
N ILE A 81 17.80 3.17 -3.24
CA ILE A 81 18.87 2.32 -3.79
C ILE A 81 18.91 0.97 -3.06
N SER A 82 18.90 0.99 -1.72
CA SER A 82 18.96 -0.22 -0.90
C SER A 82 17.76 -1.14 -1.13
N ASN A 83 16.54 -0.59 -1.06
CA ASN A 83 15.33 -1.38 -1.29
C ASN A 83 15.25 -1.86 -2.76
N GLY A 84 15.62 -1.01 -3.72
CA GLY A 84 15.68 -1.39 -5.14
C GLY A 84 16.67 -2.52 -5.42
N TYR A 85 17.84 -2.51 -4.75
CA TYR A 85 18.81 -3.59 -4.85
C TYR A 85 18.26 -4.92 -4.28
N MET A 86 17.58 -4.88 -3.13
CA MET A 86 16.93 -6.07 -2.58
C MET A 86 15.82 -6.60 -3.49
N MET A 87 15.04 -5.70 -4.11
CA MET A 87 14.03 -6.08 -5.10
C MET A 87 14.63 -6.75 -6.34
N TYR A 88 15.81 -6.31 -6.78
CA TYR A 88 16.52 -6.92 -7.92
C TYR A 88 16.95 -8.36 -7.61
N LYS A 89 17.43 -8.63 -6.39
CA LYS A 89 17.89 -9.97 -5.98
C LYS A 89 16.76 -11.00 -5.82
N LEU A 90 15.51 -10.57 -5.73
CA LEU A 90 14.38 -11.46 -5.44
C LEU A 90 13.95 -12.32 -6.66
N GLY A 91 14.54 -12.11 -7.84
CA GLY A 91 14.29 -12.91 -9.03
C GLY A 91 13.08 -12.47 -9.85
N TRP A 92 13.07 -12.82 -11.15
CA TRP A 92 12.10 -12.31 -12.13
C TRP A 92 10.64 -12.74 -11.88
N VAL A 93 10.44 -13.91 -11.27
CA VAL A 93 9.09 -14.44 -10.98
C VAL A 93 8.32 -13.52 -10.02
N ASN A 94 9.00 -12.93 -9.03
CA ASN A 94 8.35 -12.03 -8.07
C ASN A 94 7.92 -10.71 -8.74
N TRP A 95 8.76 -10.19 -9.64
CA TRP A 95 8.42 -9.02 -10.46
C TRP A 95 7.19 -9.25 -11.33
N ALA A 96 7.12 -10.41 -12.01
CA ALA A 96 5.98 -10.77 -12.83
C ALA A 96 4.67 -10.81 -12.00
N ARG A 97 4.71 -11.45 -10.82
CA ARG A 97 3.56 -11.51 -9.90
C ARG A 97 3.10 -10.11 -9.47
N LEU A 98 4.05 -9.22 -9.14
CA LEU A 98 3.77 -7.84 -8.74
C LEU A 98 3.10 -7.05 -9.87
N ILE A 99 3.63 -7.14 -11.10
CA ILE A 99 3.08 -6.43 -12.26
C ILE A 99 1.67 -6.92 -12.58
N ILE A 100 1.45 -8.24 -12.57
CA ILE A 100 0.12 -8.83 -12.79
C ILE A 100 -0.88 -8.31 -11.74
N TRP A 101 -0.50 -8.34 -10.46
CA TRP A 101 -1.36 -7.85 -9.39
C TRP A 101 -1.65 -6.35 -9.51
N LEU A 102 -0.66 -5.55 -9.91
CA LEU A 102 -0.84 -4.12 -10.16
C LEU A 102 -1.81 -3.86 -11.32
N ILE A 103 -1.69 -4.62 -12.40
CA ILE A 103 -2.61 -4.54 -13.54
C ILE A 103 -4.03 -4.90 -13.11
N ILE A 104 -4.22 -5.99 -12.36
CA ILE A 104 -5.54 -6.37 -11.82
C ILE A 104 -6.09 -5.24 -10.95
N GLY A 105 -5.27 -4.68 -10.05
CA GLY A 105 -5.65 -3.55 -9.20
C GLY A 105 -6.06 -2.32 -10.01
N LEU A 106 -5.32 -1.99 -11.08
CA LEU A 106 -5.66 -0.90 -11.99
C LEU A 106 -6.97 -1.15 -12.74
N VAL A 107 -7.18 -2.37 -13.26
CA VAL A 107 -8.43 -2.75 -13.93
C VAL A 107 -9.62 -2.60 -12.99
N VAL A 108 -9.52 -3.09 -11.76
CA VAL A 108 -10.56 -2.93 -10.73
C VAL A 108 -10.76 -1.45 -10.37
N TYR A 109 -9.68 -0.69 -10.26
CA TYR A 109 -9.74 0.75 -9.96
C TYR A 109 -10.44 1.53 -11.09
N PHE A 110 -10.12 1.29 -12.35
CA PHE A 110 -10.76 2.01 -13.46
C PHE A 110 -12.20 1.54 -13.73
N SER A 111 -12.49 0.24 -13.55
CA SER A 111 -13.84 -0.30 -13.77
C SER A 111 -14.83 0.11 -12.67
N TYR A 112 -14.43 0.03 -11.40
CA TYR A 112 -15.29 0.31 -10.24
C TYR A 112 -14.87 1.58 -9.49
N GLY A 113 -13.58 1.70 -9.18
CA GLY A 113 -13.04 2.78 -8.32
C GLY A 113 -13.28 4.19 -8.86
N GLN A 114 -13.17 4.41 -10.17
CA GLN A 114 -13.41 5.73 -10.77
C GLN A 114 -14.87 6.17 -10.62
N LYS A 115 -15.82 5.24 -10.69
CA LYS A 115 -17.27 5.53 -10.63
C LYS A 115 -17.80 5.70 -9.20
N HIS A 116 -17.06 5.21 -8.19
CA HIS A 116 -17.42 5.30 -6.77
C HIS A 116 -16.50 6.24 -5.96
N SER A 117 -15.56 6.93 -6.62
CA SER A 117 -14.61 7.80 -5.94
C SER A 117 -15.32 9.03 -5.37
N ARG A 118 -15.45 9.05 -4.04
CA ARG A 118 -16.01 10.18 -3.26
C ARG A 118 -15.27 11.51 -3.52
N VAL A 119 -14.07 11.46 -4.10
CA VAL A 119 -13.33 12.64 -4.55
C VAL A 119 -14.11 13.41 -5.64
N GLN A 120 -14.83 12.72 -6.53
CA GLN A 120 -15.72 13.38 -7.50
C GLN A 120 -16.99 13.92 -6.84
N ALA A 121 -17.54 13.25 -5.83
CA ALA A 121 -18.72 13.74 -5.08
C ALA A 121 -18.41 15.00 -4.25
N ILE A 122 -17.21 15.07 -3.66
CA ILE A 122 -16.69 16.23 -2.92
C ILE A 122 -16.33 17.36 -3.89
N ALA A 123 -15.68 17.07 -5.03
CA ALA A 123 -15.40 18.06 -6.07
C ALA A 123 -16.67 18.59 -6.77
N ALA A 124 -17.75 17.81 -6.79
CA ALA A 124 -19.07 18.21 -7.27
C ALA A 124 -19.92 18.98 -6.23
N GLY A 125 -19.35 19.35 -5.08
CA GLY A 125 -19.98 20.26 -4.11
C GLY A 125 -21.16 19.66 -3.33
N ARG A 126 -21.34 18.34 -3.32
CA ARG A 126 -22.40 17.71 -2.51
C ARG A 126 -21.85 17.42 -1.12
N THR A 127 -22.22 18.24 -0.13
CA THR A 127 -22.06 17.91 1.29
C THR A 127 -22.77 16.58 1.56
N PRO A 128 -22.11 15.58 2.15
CA PRO A 128 -22.82 14.40 2.61
C PRO A 128 -23.72 14.82 3.77
N GLU A 129 -25.04 14.77 3.56
CA GLU A 129 -26.00 14.83 4.67
C GLU A 129 -25.68 13.73 5.67
N ALA A 130 -25.73 14.11 6.94
CA ALA A 130 -25.28 13.38 8.12
C ALA A 130 -26.04 12.07 8.38
#